data_AF-A0AA42AZC4-F1
#
_entry.id   AF-A0AA42AZC4-F1
#
_cell.length_a   1.000
_cell.length_b   1.000
_cell.length_c   1.000
_cell.angle_alpha   90.00
_cell.angle_beta   90.00
_cell.angle_gamma   90.00
#
_symmetry.space_group_name_H-M   'P 1'
#
loop_
_entity.id
_entity.type
_entity.pdbx_description
1 polymer ?
#
loop_
_entity_poly.entity_id
_entity_poly.type
_entity_poly.pdbx_seq_one_letter_code
_entity_poly.pdbx_strand_id
1 'polypeptide(L)'
;MEIVNDDEPKEVNYRGIKAMPYIIGNETFEKLGTIGTSSNLTVYLTTVFNMKNVSAATLMNVFTGTTNLSPLVGAFLSDAYFGRYKTLGFASISSFT
;
A
#
# COMPACT_ATOMS: atom_id res chain seq x y z
N MET A 1 1.79 -27.18 38.16
CA MET A 1 0.76 -26.97 37.11
C MET A 1 -0.19 -25.93 37.67
N GLU A 2 0.18 -24.65 37.54
CA GLU A 2 -0.69 -23.54 37.94
C GLU A 2 -1.69 -23.31 36.82
N ILE A 3 -2.97 -23.44 37.16
CA ILE A 3 -4.08 -23.10 36.27
C ILE A 3 -4.16 -21.57 36.28
N VAL A 4 -3.59 -20.91 35.27
CA VAL A 4 -3.79 -19.48 35.04
C VAL A 4 -5.19 -19.31 34.44
N ASN A 5 -6.13 -18.81 35.25
CA ASN A 5 -7.44 -18.34 34.78
C ASN A 5 -7.23 -17.09 33.91
N ASP A 6 -7.42 -17.20 32.59
CA ASP A 6 -7.33 -16.09 31.62
C ASP A 6 -8.69 -15.40 31.36
N ASP A 7 -9.73 -15.70 32.15
CA ASP A 7 -11.09 -15.18 31.96
C ASP A 7 -11.33 -13.82 32.66
N GLU A 8 -10.39 -12.89 32.54
CA GLU A 8 -10.63 -11.49 32.91
C GLU A 8 -11.07 -10.73 31.63
N PRO A 9 -12.28 -10.14 31.57
CA PRO A 9 -12.76 -9.48 30.36
C PRO A 9 -11.88 -8.26 30.09
N LYS A 10 -10.99 -8.36 29.09
CA LYS A 10 -10.17 -7.23 28.61
C LYS A 10 -11.11 -6.09 28.24
N GLU A 11 -11.16 -5.03 29.06
CA GLU A 11 -11.92 -3.82 28.74
C GLU A 11 -11.39 -3.24 27.42
N VAL A 12 -12.10 -3.53 26.32
CA VAL A 12 -11.78 -2.99 25.00
C VAL A 12 -12.12 -1.51 25.03
N ASN A 13 -11.14 -0.69 25.42
CA ASN A 13 -11.24 0.75 25.29
C ASN A 13 -11.39 1.06 23.80
N TYR A 14 -12.62 1.35 23.37
CA TYR A 14 -13.01 1.65 22.00
C TYR A 14 -12.46 3.02 21.58
N ARG A 15 -11.12 3.18 21.56
CA ARG A 15 -10.45 4.32 20.90
C ARG A 15 -10.71 4.30 19.39
N GLY A 16 -11.33 3.23 18.88
CA GLY A 16 -11.79 3.04 17.51
C GLY A 16 -12.53 4.27 16.97
N ILE A 17 -13.44 4.90 17.72
CA ILE A 17 -14.17 6.10 17.25
C ILE A 17 -13.25 7.27 16.84
N LYS A 18 -12.05 7.37 17.42
CA LYS A 18 -11.06 8.37 17.01
C LYS A 18 -10.22 7.91 15.82
N ALA A 19 -10.01 6.61 15.65
CA ALA A 19 -9.29 6.01 14.52
C ALA A 19 -10.14 5.89 13.25
N MET A 20 -11.46 5.69 13.38
CA MET A 20 -12.43 5.57 12.30
C MET A 20 -12.30 6.67 11.22
N PRO A 21 -12.26 7.99 11.55
CA PRO A 21 -12.14 9.02 10.52
C PRO A 21 -10.79 8.98 9.78
N TYR A 22 -9.70 8.57 10.43
CA TYR A 22 -8.41 8.43 9.77
C TYR A 22 -8.39 7.25 8.79
N ILE A 23 -9.00 6.13 9.18
CA ILE A 23 -9.12 4.94 8.31
C ILE A 23 -10.00 5.26 7.10
N ILE A 24 -11.16 5.88 7.33
CA ILE A 24 -12.08 6.28 6.25
C ILE A 24 -11.42 7.31 5.32
N GLY A 25 -10.68 8.28 5.87
CA GLY A 25 -9.94 9.26 5.09
C GLY A 25 -8.88 8.62 4.20
N ASN A 26 -8.09 7.69 4.75
CA ASN A 26 -7.09 6.94 3.99
C ASN A 26 -7.73 6.10 2.88
N GLU A 27 -8.75 5.32 3.21
CA GLU A 27 -9.49 4.47 2.26
C GLU A 27 -10.10 5.30 1.12
N THR A 28 -10.68 6.46 1.46
CA THR A 28 -11.27 7.37 0.47
C THR A 28 -10.19 7.95 -0.45
N PHE A 29 -9.05 8.36 0.10
CA PHE A 29 -7.94 8.91 -0.69
C PHE A 29 -7.33 7.86 -1.63
N GLU A 30 -7.14 6.64 -1.15
CA GLU A 30 -6.66 5.51 -1.94
C GLU A 30 -7.60 5.23 -3.13
N LYS A 31 -8.92 5.17 -2.86
CA LYS A 31 -9.94 4.98 -3.91
C LYS A 31 -9.98 6.15 -4.90
N LEU A 32 -9.94 7.39 -4.42
CA LEU A 32 -9.95 8.57 -5.28
C LEU A 32 -8.72 8.62 -6.19
N GLY A 33 -7.52 8.38 -5.65
CA GLY A 33 -6.29 8.34 -6.43
C GLY A 33 -6.31 7.23 -7.49
N THR A 34 -6.78 6.04 -7.13
CA THR A 34 -6.87 4.89 -8.03
C THR A 34 -7.87 5.15 -9.17
N ILE A 35 -9.08 5.60 -8.85
CA ILE A 35 -10.13 5.86 -9.85
C ILE A 35 -9.74 7.04 -10.74
N GLY A 36 -9.18 8.10 -10.16
CA GLY A 36 -8.71 9.29 -10.89
C GLY A 36 -7.60 8.95 -11.87
N THR A 37 -6.59 8.19 -11.42
CA THR A 37 -5.46 7.77 -12.27
C THR A 37 -5.91 6.82 -13.37
N SER A 38 -6.74 5.83 -13.04
CA SER A 38 -7.29 4.87 -14.02
C SER A 38 -8.13 5.57 -15.09
N SER A 39 -8.99 6.52 -14.69
CA SER A 39 -9.83 7.26 -15.64
C SER A 39 -9.00 8.20 -16.52
N ASN A 40 -8.06 8.94 -15.93
CA ASN A 40 -7.18 9.84 -16.68
C ASN A 40 -6.35 9.06 -17.71
N LEU A 41 -5.74 7.95 -17.30
CA LEU A 41 -4.95 7.09 -18.18
C LEU A 41 -5.82 6.52 -19.32
N THR A 42 -7.04 6.10 -19.03
CA THR A 42 -7.98 5.60 -20.05
C THR A 42 -8.34 6.66 -21.08
N VAL A 43 -8.66 7.87 -20.63
CA VAL A 43 -8.98 8.98 -21.52
C VAL A 43 -7.77 9.37 -22.35
N TYR A 44 -6.58 9.45 -21.75
CA TYR A 44 -5.34 9.79 -22.45
C TYR A 44 -5.02 8.81 -23.59
N LEU A 45 -5.15 7.51 -23.32
CA LEU A 45 -4.87 6.46 -24.32
C LEU A 45 -5.88 6.44 -25.48
N THR A 46 -7.14 6.77 -25.21
CA THR A 46 -8.20 6.78 -26.22
C THR A 46 -8.21 8.07 -27.06
N THR A 47 -7.99 9.24 -26.44
CA THR A 47 -8.08 10.54 -27.12
C THR A 47 -6.76 11.03 -27.73
N VAL A 48 -5.65 10.95 -27.00
CA VAL A 48 -4.35 11.50 -27.44
C VAL A 48 -3.60 10.49 -28.30
N PHE A 49 -3.63 9.21 -27.90
CA PHE A 49 -2.91 8.16 -28.61
C PHE A 49 -3.67 7.55 -29.80
N ASN A 50 -4.96 7.93 -29.98
CA ASN A 50 -5.86 7.44 -31.03
C ASN A 50 -5.80 5.91 -31.24
N MET A 51 -5.51 5.17 -30.16
CA MET A 51 -5.30 3.74 -30.23
C MET A 51 -6.65 3.03 -30.35
N LYS A 52 -6.73 2.00 -31.21
CA LYS A 52 -7.88 1.06 -31.23
C LYS A 52 -8.17 0.64 -29.79
N ASN A 53 -9.45 0.66 -29.38
CA ASN A 53 -9.90 0.30 -28.02
C ASN A 53 -9.23 -0.97 -27.45
N VAL A 54 -8.89 -1.92 -28.32
CA VAL A 54 -8.16 -3.16 -27.99
C VAL A 54 -6.75 -2.90 -27.43
N SER A 55 -5.99 -1.96 -27.98
CA SER A 55 -4.65 -1.61 -27.51
C SER A 55 -4.69 -0.82 -26.19
N ALA A 56 -5.66 0.09 -26.05
CA ALA A 56 -5.88 0.80 -24.79
C ALA A 56 -6.26 -0.16 -23.65
N ALA A 57 -7.14 -1.13 -23.92
CA ALA A 57 -7.49 -2.17 -22.95
C ALA A 57 -6.28 -3.05 -22.56
N THR A 58 -5.40 -3.36 -23.52
CA THR A 58 -4.18 -4.14 -23.25
C THR A 58 -3.26 -3.39 -22.29
N LEU A 59 -3.06 -2.09 -22.48
CA LEU A 59 -2.24 -1.29 -21.57
C LEU A 59 -2.91 -1.12 -20.19
N MET A 60 -4.23 -0.98 -20.12
CA MET A 60 -4.96 -0.98 -18.84
C MET A 60 -4.79 -2.30 -18.08
N ASN A 61 -4.81 -3.42 -18.78
CA ASN A 61 -4.61 -4.74 -18.18
C ASN A 61 -3.18 -4.89 -17.66
N VAL A 62 -2.17 -4.43 -18.40
CA VAL A 62 -0.77 -4.39 -17.94
C VAL A 62 -0.61 -3.46 -16.74
N PHE A 63 -1.25 -2.29 -16.76
CA PHE A 63 -1.21 -1.33 -15.65
C PHE A 63 -1.85 -1.92 -14.39
N THR A 64 -3.05 -2.49 -14.50
CA THR A 64 -3.73 -3.20 -13.40
C THR A 64 -2.90 -4.36 -12.88
N GLY A 65 -2.27 -5.14 -13.77
CA GLY A 65 -1.36 -6.22 -13.40
C GLY A 65 -0.14 -5.71 -12.61
N THR A 66 0.42 -4.57 -13.01
CA THR A 66 1.55 -3.93 -12.32
C THR A 66 1.14 -3.41 -10.95
N THR A 67 -0.04 -2.79 -10.82
CA THR A 67 -0.58 -2.32 -9.54
C THR A 67 -0.80 -3.47 -8.55
N ASN A 68 -1.24 -4.64 -9.03
CA ASN A 68 -1.39 -5.84 -8.19
C ASN A 68 -0.04 -6.47 -7.79
N LEU A 69 0.99 -6.35 -8.64
CA LEU A 69 2.35 -6.82 -8.33
C LEU A 69 3.12 -5.86 -7.43
N SER A 70 2.81 -4.57 -7.49
CA SER A 70 3.45 -3.50 -6.71
C SER A 70 3.48 -3.78 -5.19
N PRO A 71 2.41 -4.22 -4.51
CA PRO A 71 2.47 -4.56 -3.09
C PRO A 71 3.32 -5.80 -2.80
N LEU A 72 3.42 -6.77 -3.71
CA LEU A 72 4.33 -7.93 -3.54
C LEU A 72 5.79 -7.48 -3.62
N VAL A 73 6.12 -6.64 -4.60
CA VAL A 73 7.46 -6.05 -4.73
C VAL A 73 7.77 -5.14 -3.54
N GLY A 74 6.79 -4.34 -3.11
CA GLY A 74 6.90 -3.47 -1.94
C GLY A 74 7.10 -4.24 -0.64
N ALA A 75 6.40 -5.36 -0.46
CA ALA A 75 6.58 -6.25 0.68
C ALA A 75 7.97 -6.91 0.66
N PHE A 76 8.40 -7.44 -0.48
CA PHE A 76 9.75 -8.00 -0.64
C PHE A 76 10.84 -6.96 -0.37
N LEU A 77 10.66 -5.75 -0.90
CA LEU A 77 11.57 -4.64 -0.65
C LEU A 77 11.56 -4.24 0.82
N SER A 78 10.39 -4.15 1.46
CA SER A 78 10.25 -3.85 2.88
C SER A 78 10.95 -4.91 3.75
N ASP A 79 10.75 -6.19 3.48
CA ASP A 79 11.38 -7.29 4.22
C ASP A 79 12.90 -7.32 4.01
N ALA A 80 13.38 -7.01 2.80
CA ALA A 80 14.80 -6.89 2.51
C ALA A 80 15.43 -5.62 3.16
N TYR A 81 14.70 -4.51 3.21
CA TYR A 81 15.21 -3.22 3.70
C TYR A 81 15.18 -3.13 5.23
N PHE A 82 14.08 -3.53 5.88
CA PHE A 82 13.90 -3.27 7.31
C PHE A 82 14.75 -4.14 8.25
N GLY A 83 15.32 -5.26 7.79
CA GLY A 83 16.18 -6.13 8.59
C GLY A 83 17.68 -5.81 8.56
N ARG A 84 18.21 -5.21 7.47
CA ARG A 84 19.65 -4.94 7.29
C ARG A 84 20.00 -3.49 6.91
N TYR A 85 19.12 -2.72 6.27
CA TYR A 85 19.46 -1.35 5.88
C TYR A 85 19.51 -0.38 7.06
N LYS A 86 18.73 -0.62 8.13
CA LYS A 86 18.85 0.19 9.35
C LYS A 86 20.20 -0.04 10.03
N THR A 87 20.60 -1.30 10.24
CA THR A 87 21.89 -1.64 10.84
C THR A 87 23.07 -1.19 9.98
N LEU A 88 23.02 -1.39 8.66
CA LEU A 88 24.07 -0.93 7.75
C LEU A 88 24.10 0.61 7.62
N GLY A 89 22.95 1.27 7.66
CA GLY A 89 22.84 2.74 7.63
C GLY A 89 23.41 3.38 8.90
N PHE A 90 23.01 2.90 10.08
CA PHE A 90 23.59 3.36 11.35
C PHE A 90 25.08 3.03 11.45
N ALA A 91 25.50 1.83 11.03
CA ALA A 91 26.91 1.46 11.02
C ALA A 91 27.74 2.34 10.08
N SER A 92 27.23 2.66 8.88
CA SER A 92 27.93 3.51 7.91
C SER A 92 28.05 4.96 8.41
N ILE A 93 26.99 5.50 9.02
CA ILE A 93 27.02 6.84 9.61
C ILE A 93 27.99 6.89 10.80
N SER A 94 27.99 5.85 11.65
CA SER A 94 28.88 5.77 12.82
C SER A 94 30.35 5.56 12.46
N SER A 95 30.67 4.97 11.32
CA SER A 95 32.06 4.74 10.89
C SER A 95 32.66 5.93 10.12
N PHE A 96 31.83 6.89 9.70
CA PHE A 96 32.24 8.09 8.97
C PHE A 96 32.40 9.33 9.90
N THR A 97 32.01 9.20 11.17
CA THR A 97 32.36 10.15 12.25
C THR A 97 33.58 9.63 12.99
#